data_AF-A0A2W2BL56-F1
#
_entry.id   AF-A0A2W2BL56-F1
#
_cell.length_a   1.000
_cell.length_b   1.000
_cell.length_c   1.000
_cell.angle_alpha   90.00
_cell.angle_beta   90.00
_cell.angle_gamma   90.00
#
_symmetry.space_group_name_H-M   'P 1'
#
loop_
_entity.id
_entity.type
_entity.pdbx_description
1 polymer ?
#
loop_
_entity_poly.entity_id
_entity_poly.type
_entity_poly.pdbx_seq_one_letter_code
_entity_poly.pdbx_strand_id
1 'polypeptide(L)'
;YDYFMHENLFNAKPFKHSYLPNGRAADLEAEAKHYDQIIEDNPIDLQILGIGRNGHIGFNEPGTPTDSTTHKVSLTQSTIDANARFFEHEEDVPRYAISMGLASIMKSKNILIEAYGEDKADVIKG
;
A
#
# COMPACT_ATOMS: atom_id res chain seq x y z
N TYR A 1 3.65 -7.28 5.15
CA TYR A 1 3.80 -7.14 3.69
C TYR A 1 5.17 -7.63 3.21
N ASP A 2 6.25 -7.35 3.93
CA ASP A 2 7.60 -7.85 3.64
C ASP A 2 7.67 -9.35 3.28
N TYR A 3 7.16 -10.22 4.16
CA TYR A 3 7.04 -11.66 3.90
C TYR A 3 6.35 -11.98 2.56
N PHE A 4 5.22 -11.34 2.26
CA PHE A 4 4.48 -11.56 1.01
C PHE A 4 5.32 -11.23 -0.23
N MET A 5 6.06 -10.13 -0.21
CA MET A 5 6.90 -9.72 -1.33
C MET A 5 8.11 -10.63 -1.52
N HIS A 6 8.70 -11.11 -0.42
CA HIS A 6 9.77 -12.09 -0.47
C HIS A 6 9.32 -13.42 -1.09
N GLU A 7 8.20 -13.95 -0.62
CA GLU A 7 7.64 -15.21 -1.11
C GLU A 7 7.24 -15.14 -2.59
N ASN A 8 6.62 -14.04 -3.03
CA ASN A 8 6.01 -13.96 -4.36
C ASN A 8 6.90 -13.30 -5.42
N LEU A 9 7.98 -12.61 -5.04
CA LEU A 9 8.81 -11.89 -6.00
C LEU A 9 10.29 -11.85 -5.64
N PHE A 10 10.67 -11.24 -4.52
CA PHE A 10 12.07 -10.86 -4.28
C PHE A 10 13.02 -12.04 -4.13
N ASN A 11 12.57 -13.19 -3.59
CA ASN A 11 13.41 -14.38 -3.50
C ASN A 11 13.69 -15.00 -4.89
N ALA A 12 12.70 -14.95 -5.80
CA ALA A 12 12.84 -15.50 -7.15
C ALA A 12 13.52 -14.52 -8.13
N LYS A 13 13.27 -13.22 -7.96
CA LYS A 13 13.76 -12.12 -8.79
C LYS A 13 14.19 -10.95 -7.90
N PRO A 14 15.40 -11.02 -7.31
CA PRO A 14 15.89 -9.96 -6.44
C PRO A 14 16.17 -8.68 -7.23
N PHE A 15 15.84 -7.54 -6.64
CA PHE A 15 16.21 -6.22 -7.12
C PHE A 15 17.56 -5.80 -6.53
N LYS A 16 18.16 -4.76 -7.10
CA LYS A 16 19.36 -4.14 -6.51
C LYS A 16 19.06 -3.59 -5.11
N HIS A 17 17.91 -2.92 -4.97
CA HIS A 17 17.35 -2.45 -3.70
C HIS A 17 15.83 -2.60 -3.76
N SER A 18 15.23 -3.04 -2.65
CA SER A 18 13.78 -3.08 -2.45
C SER A 18 13.43 -2.22 -1.23
N TYR A 19 12.53 -1.27 -1.40
CA TYR A 19 12.04 -0.42 -0.32
C TYR A 19 10.65 -0.88 0.12
N LEU A 20 10.44 -0.93 1.43
CA LEU A 20 9.14 -1.17 2.05
C LEU A 20 9.05 -0.27 3.29
N PRO A 21 7.87 0.33 3.59
CA PRO A 21 7.72 1.10 4.81
C PRO A 21 8.00 0.23 6.04
N ASN A 22 8.79 0.74 6.98
CA ASN A 22 9.07 0.05 8.22
C ASN A 22 7.88 0.15 9.19
N GLY A 23 6.97 -0.82 9.11
CA GLY A 23 5.81 -0.91 10.00
C GLY A 23 6.14 -1.13 11.49
N ARG A 24 7.42 -1.28 11.86
CA ARG A 24 7.91 -1.42 13.25
C ARG A 24 8.69 -0.18 13.72
N ALA A 25 8.70 0.90 12.95
CA ALA A 25 9.34 2.15 13.35
C ALA A 25 8.71 2.68 14.65
N ALA A 26 9.54 3.26 15.52
CA ALA A 26 9.07 3.86 16.77
C ALA A 26 8.18 5.09 16.54
N ASP A 27 8.39 5.79 15.43
CA ASP A 27 7.62 6.94 14.97
C ASP A 27 7.17 6.66 13.51
N LEU A 28 5.91 6.27 13.35
CA LEU A 28 5.35 5.89 12.05
C LEU A 28 5.13 7.10 11.15
N GLU A 29 4.87 8.27 11.74
CA GLU A 29 4.70 9.52 11.04
C GLU A 29 6.06 10.03 10.48
N ALA A 30 7.15 9.84 11.22
CA ALA A 30 8.50 10.09 10.73
C ALA A 30 8.91 9.09 9.63
N GLU A 31 8.58 7.80 9.80
CA GLU A 31 8.82 6.78 8.78
C GLU A 31 8.06 7.09 7.48
N ALA A 32 6.82 7.55 7.57
CA ALA A 32 6.04 7.94 6.40
C ALA A 32 6.72 9.09 5.61
N LYS A 33 7.23 10.10 6.30
CA LYS A 33 8.00 11.20 5.69
C LYS A 33 9.33 10.71 5.10
N HIS A 34 10.01 9.80 5.79
CA HIS A 34 11.22 9.17 5.28
C HIS A 34 10.95 8.42 3.97
N TYR A 35 9.82 7.73 3.89
CA TYR A 35 9.42 7.00 2.69
C TYR A 35 9.07 7.93 1.52
N ASP A 36 8.46 9.09 1.79
CA ASP A 36 8.29 10.11 0.75
C ASP A 36 9.65 10.63 0.23
N GLN A 37 10.65 10.78 1.09
CA GLN A 37 12.01 11.13 0.65
C GLN A 37 12.63 10.02 -0.22
N ILE A 38 12.42 8.75 0.13
CA ILE A 38 12.87 7.62 -0.72
C ILE A 38 12.26 7.71 -2.12
N ILE A 39 10.97 8.06 -2.23
CA ILE A 39 10.28 8.21 -3.53
C ILE A 39 10.88 9.38 -4.33
N GLU A 40 11.19 10.51 -3.69
CA GLU A 40 11.85 11.64 -4.35
C GLU A 40 13.26 11.31 -4.85
N ASP A 41 14.04 10.61 -4.02
CA ASP A 41 15.42 10.21 -4.36
C ASP A 41 15.47 9.08 -5.39
N ASN A 42 14.36 8.33 -5.55
CA ASN A 42 14.22 7.20 -6.46
C ASN A 42 12.92 7.32 -7.28
N PRO A 43 12.83 8.25 -8.24
CA PRO A 43 11.59 8.48 -8.99
C PRO A 43 11.06 7.22 -9.65
N ILE A 44 9.75 6.99 -9.49
CA ILE A 44 9.09 5.76 -9.95
C ILE A 44 8.77 5.88 -11.46
N ASP A 45 9.40 5.04 -12.28
CA ASP A 45 9.11 5.00 -13.73
C ASP A 45 7.77 4.31 -14.05
N LEU A 46 7.45 3.25 -13.30
CA LEU A 46 6.24 2.45 -13.45
C LEU A 46 5.72 2.02 -12.08
N GLN A 47 4.48 2.39 -11.78
CA GLN A 47 3.75 1.95 -10.61
C GLN A 47 2.67 0.95 -11.02
N ILE A 48 2.73 -0.26 -10.47
CA ILE A 48 1.72 -1.30 -10.65
C ILE A 48 0.76 -1.23 -9.47
N LEU A 49 -0.55 -1.20 -9.75
CA LEU A 49 -1.60 -1.08 -8.74
C LEU A 49 -2.74 -2.04 -9.03
N GLY A 50 -3.34 -2.54 -7.95
CA GLY A 50 -4.72 -3.05 -8.01
C GLY A 50 -5.71 -1.94 -7.66
N ILE A 51 -6.99 -2.21 -7.89
CA ILE A 51 -8.09 -1.34 -7.47
C ILE A 51 -9.11 -2.12 -6.63
N GLY A 52 -9.56 -1.52 -5.52
CA GLY A 52 -10.56 -2.07 -4.62
C GLY A 52 -11.96 -2.15 -5.24
N ARG A 53 -12.84 -2.97 -4.64
CA ARG A 53 -14.26 -3.06 -5.07
C ARG A 53 -15.04 -1.76 -4.88
N ASN A 54 -14.55 -0.88 -4.02
CA ASN A 54 -15.09 0.45 -3.77
C ASN A 54 -14.20 1.56 -4.37
N GLY A 55 -13.19 1.21 -5.17
CA GLY A 55 -12.27 2.17 -5.79
C GLY A 55 -11.05 2.56 -4.97
N HIS A 56 -10.82 1.95 -3.79
CA HIS A 56 -9.59 2.23 -3.04
C HIS A 56 -8.33 1.82 -3.82
N ILE A 57 -7.23 2.55 -3.59
CA ILE A 57 -5.90 2.23 -4.12
C ILE A 57 -4.94 2.10 -2.95
N GLY A 58 -4.27 0.97 -2.79
CA GLY A 58 -3.52 0.69 -1.57
C GLY A 58 -4.46 0.74 -0.35
N PHE A 59 -4.12 1.56 0.66
CA PHE A 59 -5.02 1.82 1.79
C PHE A 59 -5.75 3.18 1.69
N ASN A 60 -5.75 3.82 0.52
CA ASN A 60 -6.45 5.08 0.27
C ASN A 60 -7.93 4.80 -0.03
N GLU A 61 -8.79 4.89 0.99
CA GLU A 61 -10.24 4.71 0.87
C GLU A 61 -10.93 5.89 0.14
N PRO A 62 -12.15 5.72 -0.40
CA PRO A 62 -12.93 6.83 -0.93
C PRO A 62 -13.04 7.99 0.07
N GLY A 63 -12.73 9.21 -0.39
CA GLY A 63 -12.66 10.40 0.45
C GLY A 63 -11.25 10.76 0.95
N THR A 64 -10.25 9.91 0.68
CA THR A 64 -8.84 10.26 0.91
C THR A 64 -8.46 11.50 0.10
N PRO A 65 -7.82 12.53 0.69
CA PRO A 65 -7.42 13.73 -0.03
C PRO A 65 -6.48 13.40 -1.22
N THR A 66 -6.68 14.06 -2.35
CA THR A 66 -5.86 13.85 -3.56
C THR A 66 -4.42 14.34 -3.39
N ASP A 67 -4.18 15.27 -2.48
CA ASP A 67 -2.87 15.79 -2.08
C ASP A 67 -2.21 14.97 -0.96
N SER A 68 -2.82 13.84 -0.55
CA SER A 68 -2.24 12.96 0.46
C SER A 68 -0.89 12.39 0.02
N THR A 69 0.13 12.55 0.87
CA THR A 69 1.43 11.89 0.69
C THR A 69 1.48 10.60 1.53
N THR A 70 2.64 9.95 1.64
CA THR A 70 2.76 8.73 2.46
C THR A 70 2.33 9.03 3.89
N HIS A 71 1.46 8.20 4.45
CA HIS A 71 0.87 8.43 5.76
C HIS A 71 0.53 7.13 6.49
N LYS A 72 0.35 7.26 7.80
CA LYS A 72 -0.17 6.20 8.67
C LYS A 72 -1.69 6.11 8.49
N VAL A 73 -2.18 4.91 8.24
CA VAL A 73 -3.60 4.59 8.07
C VAL A 73 -4.04 3.65 9.17
N SER A 74 -5.19 3.93 9.78
CA SER A 74 -5.89 2.98 10.65
C SER A 74 -6.51 1.87 9.80
N LEU A 75 -6.26 0.61 10.16
CA LEU A 75 -6.90 -0.50 9.47
C LEU A 75 -8.40 -0.54 9.80
N THR A 76 -9.22 -0.79 8.79
CA THR A 76 -10.65 -1.06 8.97
C THR A 76 -10.86 -2.40 9.67
N GLN A 77 -11.97 -2.56 10.40
CA GLN A 77 -12.26 -3.84 11.07
C GLN A 77 -12.28 -5.01 10.07
N SER A 78 -12.86 -4.80 8.87
CA SER A 78 -12.85 -5.83 7.82
C SER A 78 -11.43 -6.23 7.37
N THR A 79 -10.48 -5.29 7.39
CA THR A 79 -9.07 -5.57 7.10
C THR A 79 -8.41 -6.33 8.25
N ILE A 80 -8.73 -5.98 9.49
CA ILE A 80 -8.26 -6.70 10.69
C ILE A 80 -8.78 -8.15 10.64
N ASP A 81 -10.07 -8.35 10.41
CA ASP A 81 -10.71 -9.66 10.32
C ASP A 81 -10.12 -10.51 9.19
N ALA A 82 -9.89 -9.92 8.01
CA ALA A 82 -9.28 -10.60 6.87
C ALA A 82 -7.82 -11.00 7.12
N ASN A 83 -7.11 -10.24 7.95
CA ASN A 83 -5.73 -10.50 8.32
C ASN A 83 -5.60 -11.44 9.53
N ALA A 84 -6.61 -11.54 10.39
CA ALA A 84 -6.59 -12.34 11.61
C ALA A 84 -6.22 -13.81 11.36
N ARG A 85 -6.57 -14.37 10.19
CA ARG A 85 -6.17 -15.73 9.76
C ARG A 85 -4.64 -15.96 9.67
N PHE A 86 -3.84 -14.89 9.68
CA PHE A 86 -2.37 -14.95 9.62
C PHE A 86 -1.71 -14.76 10.99
N PHE A 87 -2.49 -14.61 12.07
CA PHE A 87 -2.01 -14.38 13.44
C PHE A 87 -2.62 -15.41 14.39
N GLU A 88 -1.92 -15.73 15.48
CA GLU A 88 -2.43 -16.64 16.51
C GLU A 88 -3.56 -16.00 17.32
N HIS A 89 -3.47 -14.70 17.57
CA HIS A 89 -4.49 -13.91 18.26
C HIS A 89 -4.84 -12.63 17.49
N GLU A 90 -6.10 -12.18 17.58
CA GLU A 90 -6.56 -10.96 16.91
C GLU A 90 -5.87 -9.70 17.44
N GLU A 91 -5.49 -9.71 18.71
CA GLU A 91 -4.75 -8.63 19.37
C GLU A 91 -3.34 -8.43 18.78
N ASP A 92 -2.78 -9.45 18.14
CA ASP A 92 -1.49 -9.36 17.45
C ASP A 92 -1.61 -8.74 16.05
N VAL A 93 -2.83 -8.61 15.52
CA VAL A 93 -3.06 -8.01 14.19
C VAL A 93 -2.75 -6.51 14.28
N PRO A 94 -1.83 -5.98 13.45
CA PRO A 94 -1.51 -4.55 13.43
C PRO A 94 -2.78 -3.71 13.26
N ARG A 95 -2.92 -2.64 14.06
CA ARG A 95 -4.06 -1.71 13.95
C ARG A 95 -3.81 -0.56 12.97
N TYR A 96 -2.56 -0.40 12.55
CA TYR A 96 -2.14 0.63 11.61
C TYR A 96 -1.25 0.03 10.53
N ALA A 97 -1.25 0.69 9.36
CA ALA A 97 -0.28 0.48 8.30
C ALA A 97 0.31 1.83 7.88
N ILE A 98 1.45 1.79 7.19
CA ILE A 98 1.94 2.94 6.43
C ILE A 98 1.59 2.67 4.96
N SER A 99 0.99 3.67 4.31
CA SER A 99 0.59 3.57 2.91
C SER A 99 1.03 4.81 2.14
N MET A 100 1.46 4.61 0.90
CA MET A 100 1.67 5.72 -0.04
C MET A 100 0.33 6.43 -0.26
N GLY A 101 0.33 7.75 -0.12
CA GLY A 101 -0.84 8.57 -0.44
C GLY A 101 -1.04 8.73 -1.95
N LEU A 102 -2.17 9.31 -2.33
CA LEU A 102 -2.52 9.52 -3.74
C LEU A 102 -1.51 10.44 -4.46
N ALA A 103 -1.06 11.52 -3.82
CA ALA A 103 -0.05 12.40 -4.40
C ALA A 103 1.30 11.67 -4.57
N SER A 104 1.70 10.82 -3.62
CA SER A 104 2.93 10.03 -3.72
C SER A 104 2.87 9.01 -4.85
N ILE A 105 1.72 8.35 -5.04
CA ILE A 105 1.47 7.44 -6.17
C ILE A 105 1.55 8.20 -7.50
N MET A 106 0.94 9.38 -7.58
CA MET A 106 0.87 10.20 -8.79
C MET A 106 2.20 10.83 -9.21
N LYS A 107 3.27 10.74 -8.40
CA LYS A 107 4.64 11.10 -8.81
C LYS A 107 5.23 10.12 -9.82
N SER A 108 4.62 8.95 -10.01
CA SER A 108 5.08 7.94 -10.96
C SER A 108 4.91 8.41 -12.40
N LYS A 109 5.89 8.12 -13.27
CA LYS A 109 5.81 8.51 -14.70
C LYS A 109 4.70 7.77 -15.44
N ASN A 110 4.48 6.50 -15.10
CA ASN A 110 3.41 5.67 -15.64
C ASN A 110 2.74 4.88 -14.52
N ILE A 111 1.43 4.68 -14.64
CA ILE A 111 0.63 3.86 -13.73
C ILE A 111 -0.08 2.77 -14.54
N LEU A 112 0.08 1.52 -14.12
CA LEU A 112 -0.65 0.37 -14.64
C LEU A 112 -1.61 -0.12 -13.56
N ILE A 113 -2.92 -0.11 -13.86
CA ILE A 113 -3.96 -0.63 -12.97
C ILE A 113 -4.43 -1.99 -13.47
N GLU A 114 -4.37 -2.99 -12.60
CA GLU A 114 -4.88 -4.34 -12.84
C GLU A 114 -6.21 -4.53 -12.10
N ALA A 115 -7.26 -4.87 -12.85
CA ALA A 115 -8.60 -5.11 -12.33
C ALA A 115 -9.18 -6.39 -12.93
N TYR A 116 -9.41 -7.40 -12.08
CA TYR A 116 -9.95 -8.70 -12.48
C TYR A 116 -11.21 -9.03 -11.67
N GLY A 117 -12.18 -9.64 -12.33
CA GLY A 117 -13.46 -10.07 -11.72
C GLY A 117 -14.61 -9.09 -11.97
N GLU A 118 -15.83 -9.64 -12.03
CA GLU A 118 -17.05 -8.84 -12.21
C GLU A 118 -17.32 -7.89 -11.04
N ASP A 119 -16.81 -8.22 -9.84
CA ASP A 119 -16.90 -7.41 -8.62
C ASP A 119 -16.10 -6.10 -8.69
N LYS A 120 -15.36 -5.86 -9.78
CA LYS A 120 -14.67 -4.60 -10.08
C LYS A 120 -15.38 -3.75 -11.13
N ALA A 121 -16.40 -4.30 -11.81
CA ALA A 121 -16.97 -3.69 -13.02
C ALA A 121 -17.53 -2.29 -12.77
N ASP A 122 -18.23 -2.07 -11.65
CA ASP A 122 -18.87 -0.79 -11.36
C ASP A 122 -17.84 0.32 -11.11
N VAL A 123 -16.76 0.01 -10.39
CA VAL A 123 -15.65 0.95 -10.16
C VAL A 123 -14.92 1.32 -11.45
N ILE A 124 -14.79 0.37 -12.38
CA ILE A 124 -14.12 0.61 -13.67
C ILE A 124 -14.99 1.41 -14.64
N LYS A 125 -16.32 1.25 -14.58
CA LYS A 125 -17.25 1.98 -15.45
C LYS A 125 -17.31 3.47 -15.12
N GLY A 126 -17.14 3.84 -13.85
CA GLY A 126 -17.24 5.22 -13.36
C GLY A 126 -18.68 5.70 -13.17
#